data_AF-A0A2N5FL68-F1
#
_entry.id   AF-A0A2N5FL68-F1
#
_cell.length_a   1.000
_cell.length_b   1.000
_cell.length_c   1.000
_cell.angle_alpha   90.00
_cell.angle_beta   90.00
_cell.angle_gamma   90.00
#
_symmetry.space_group_name_H-M   'P 1'
#
loop_
_entity.id
_entity.type
_entity.pdbx_description
1 polymer ?
#
loop_
_entity_poly.entity_id
_entity_poly.type
_entity_poly.pdbx_seq_one_letter_code
_entity_poly.pdbx_strand_id
1 'polypeptide(L)' 'MPFTLADLPEGDATIKVAYSSIHYKDGLATLPKSIVKNYPMVPGIDLARTVADSSNESF' A
#
# COMPACT_ATOMS: atom_id res chain seq x y z
N MET A 1 2.68 9.06 -15.82
CA MET A 1 1.77 7.90 -15.97
C MET A 1 1.03 7.75 -14.65
N PRO A 2 -0.29 7.94 -14.57
CA PRO A 2 -1.01 7.62 -13.35
C PRO A 2 -1.05 6.10 -13.18
N PHE A 3 -0.87 5.62 -11.95
CA PHE A 3 -1.12 4.22 -11.61
C PHE A 3 -2.60 3.89 -11.83
N THR A 4 -2.88 2.64 -12.17
CA THR A 4 -4.19 2.04 -12.34
C THR A 4 -4.39 0.90 -11.35
N LEU A 5 -5.60 0.36 -11.24
CA LEU A 5 -5.86 -0.81 -10.41
C LEU A 5 -5.05 -2.05 -10.86
N ALA A 6 -4.70 -2.13 -12.15
CA ALA A 6 -3.89 -3.22 -12.68
C ALA A 6 -2.41 -3.14 -12.28
N ASP A 7 -1.95 -2.01 -11.75
CA ASP A 7 -0.58 -1.84 -11.25
C ASP A 7 -0.42 -2.24 -9.78
N LEU A 8 -1.53 -2.55 -9.08
CA LEU A 8 -1.49 -3.07 -7.73
C LEU A 8 -1.04 -4.53 -7.72
N PRO A 9 -0.31 -4.98 -6.69
CA PRO A 9 0.01 -6.40 -6.53
C PRO A 9 -1.27 -7.22 -6.27
N GLU A 10 -1.20 -8.51 -6.56
CA GLU A 10 -2.26 -9.45 -6.17
C GLU A 10 -2.43 -9.49 -4.65
N GLY A 11 -3.67 -9.63 -4.20
CA GLY A 11 -4.03 -9.74 -2.79
C GLY A 11 -5.49 -10.15 -2.60
N ASP A 12 -5.87 -10.48 -1.36
CA ASP A 12 -7.18 -11.07 -1.03
C ASP A 12 -8.32 -10.05 -0.90
N ALA A 13 -7.99 -8.76 -0.92
CA ALA A 13 -8.96 -7.69 -0.81
C ALA A 13 -8.48 -6.41 -1.51
N THR A 14 -9.40 -5.77 -2.21
CA THR A 14 -9.21 -4.41 -2.74
C THR A 14 -9.77 -3.40 -1.77
N ILE A 15 -8.95 -2.41 -1.46
CA ILE A 15 -9.18 -1.48 -0.38
C ILE A 15 -9.37 -0.07 -0.92
N LYS A 16 -10.45 0.60 -0.51
CA LYS A 16 -10.58 2.04 -0.68
C LYS A 16 -10.02 2.75 0.54
N VAL A 17 -8.76 3.18 0.45
CA VAL A 17 -8.06 3.91 1.52
C VAL A 17 -8.68 5.30 1.69
N ALA A 18 -9.04 5.66 2.92
CA ALA A 18 -9.51 7.01 3.26
C ALA A 18 -8.40 7.83 3.92
N TYR A 19 -7.61 7.19 4.79
CA TYR A 19 -6.50 7.81 5.49
C TYR A 19 -5.32 6.85 5.62
N SER A 20 -4.15 7.43 5.83
CA SER A 20 -2.91 6.76 6.23
C SER A 20 -2.19 7.71 7.19
N SER A 21 -1.08 7.29 7.77
CA SER A 21 -0.25 8.16 8.60
C SER A 21 1.21 8.15 8.15
N ILE A 22 2.03 8.97 8.79
CA ILE A 22 3.44 9.12 8.46
C ILE A 22 4.28 8.72 9.65
N HIS A 23 4.99 7.61 9.49
CA HIS A 23 5.95 7.11 10.45
C HIS A 23 7.37 7.41 10.00
N TYR A 24 8.31 7.36 10.95
CA TYR A 24 9.74 7.44 10.65
C TYR A 24 10.18 6.41 9.58
N LYS A 25 9.57 5.23 9.61
CA LYS A 25 9.82 4.16 8.63
C LYS A 25 9.40 4.53 7.21
N ASP A 26 8.36 5.33 7.05
CA ASP A 26 7.94 5.80 5.72
C ASP A 26 9.00 6.75 5.15
N GLY A 27 9.57 7.63 6.00
CA GLY A 27 10.73 8.43 5.64
C GLY A 27 11.93 7.57 5.21
N LEU A 28 12.28 6.56 6.02
CA LEU A 28 13.35 5.61 5.66
C LEU A 28 13.09 4.90 4.33
N ALA A 29 11.84 4.60 3.99
CA ALA A 29 11.47 3.91 2.76
C ALA A 29 11.69 4.77 1.50
N THR A 30 11.79 6.09 1.64
CA THR A 30 12.07 7.01 0.52
C THR A 30 13.56 7.18 0.22
N LEU A 31 14.45 6.71 1.11
CA LEU A 31 15.90 6.87 0.97
C LEU A 31 16.52 5.72 0.16
N PRO A 32 17.52 6.01 -0.70
CA PRO A 32 18.22 4.97 -1.45
C PRO A 32 19.00 4.03 -0.53
N LYS A 33 19.01 2.73 -0.86
CA LYS A 33 19.74 1.67 -0.13
C LYS A 33 19.39 1.56 1.37
N SER A 34 18.18 1.95 1.75
CA SER A 34 17.64 1.85 3.10
C SER A 34 16.90 0.50 3.27
N ILE A 35 15.68 0.53 3.83
CA ILE A 35 14.87 -0.66 4.14
C ILE A 35 14.16 -1.27 2.92
N VAL A 36 13.97 -0.49 1.84
CA VAL A 36 13.31 -0.94 0.62
C VAL A 36 14.31 -1.62 -0.32
N LYS A 37 13.99 -2.87 -0.72
CA LYS A 37 14.86 -3.69 -1.59
C LYS A 37 14.47 -3.64 -3.06
N ASN A 38 13.19 -3.49 -3.36
CA ASN A 38 12.64 -3.54 -4.71
C ASN A 38 11.92 -2.23 -5.04
N TYR A 39 12.11 -1.73 -6.26
CA TYR A 39 11.52 -0.49 -6.75
C TYR A 39 10.82 -0.76 -8.11
N PRO A 40 9.76 -0.01 -8.45
CA PRO A 40 9.14 1.08 -7.68
C PRO A 40 8.40 0.57 -6.42
N MET A 41 8.35 1.40 -5.37
CA MET A 41 7.69 1.10 -4.09
C MET A 41 6.72 2.23 -3.73
N VAL A 42 5.50 1.88 -3.31
CA VAL A 42 4.52 2.83 -2.75
C VAL A 42 4.63 2.75 -1.21
N PRO A 43 5.10 3.81 -0.52
CA PRO A 43 5.26 3.80 0.94
C PRO A 43 3.92 3.96 1.68
N GLY A 44 3.95 3.77 3.01
CA GLY A 44 2.78 3.79 3.89
C GLY A 44 2.58 2.44 4.57
N ILE A 45 2.88 2.35 5.87
CA ILE A 45 2.79 1.09 6.63
C ILE A 45 1.40 0.83 7.24
N ASP A 46 0.54 1.84 7.26
CA ASP A 46 -0.77 1.80 7.89
C ASP A 46 -1.83 2.51 7.04
N LEU A 47 -3.09 2.17 7.29
CA LEU A 47 -4.23 2.75 6.59
C LEU A 47 -5.52 2.64 7.43
N ALA A 48 -6.48 3.53 7.16
CA ALA A 48 -7.86 3.42 7.58
C ALA A 48 -8.76 3.47 6.34
N ARG A 49 -9.75 2.57 6.27
CA ARG A 49 -10.35 2.19 4.99
C ARG A 49 -11.76 1.60 5.08
N THR A 50 -12.39 1.50 3.91
CA THR A 50 -13.51 0.59 3.63
C THR A 50 -13.04 -0.51 2.66
N VAL A 51 -13.54 -1.75 2.84
CA VAL A 51 -13.34 -2.84 1.87
C VAL A 51 -14.15 -2.51 0.61
N ALA A 52 -13.51 -2.55 -0.56
CA ALA A 52 -14.21 -2.37 -1.83
C ALA A 52 -14.62 -3.72 -2.44
N ASP A 53 -13.74 -4.72 -2.34
CA ASP A 53 -13.96 -6.09 -2.78
C ASP A 53 -13.07 -7.05 -1.98
N SER A 54 -13.49 -8.30 -1.79
CA SER A 54 -12.66 -9.35 -1.17
C SER A 54 -13.06 -10.74 -1.64
N SER A 55 -12.06 -11.61 -1.80
CA SER A 55 -12.24 -13.04 -2.07
C SER A 55 -12.31 -13.90 -0.80
N ASN A 56 -12.23 -13.30 0.38
CA ASN A 56 -12.21 -14.02 1.66
C ASN A 56 -13.59 -13.95 2.32
N GLU A 57 -14.22 -15.10 2.53
CA GLU A 57 -15.58 -15.24 3.06
C GLU A 57 -15.74 -14.76 4.52
N SER A 58 -14.65 -14.55 5.25
CA SER A 58 -14.68 -14.09 6.65
C SER A 58 -14.65 -12.56 6.80
N PHE A 59 -14.69 -11.80 5.71
CA PHE A 59 -14.79 -10.34 5.70
C PHE A 59 -16.22 -9.83 5.53
#